data_AF-A0A3A4KJF5-F1
#
_entry.id   AF-A0A3A4KJF5-F1
#
_cell.length_a   1.000
_cell.length_b   1.000
_cell.length_c   1.000
_cell.angle_alpha   90.00
_cell.angle_beta   90.00
_cell.angle_gamma   90.00
#
_symmetry.space_group_name_H-M   'P 1'
#
loop_
_entity.id
_entity.type
_entity.pdbx_description
1 polymer ?
#
loop_
_entity_poly.entity_id
_entity_poly.type
_entity_poly.pdbx_seq_one_letter_code
_entity_poly.pdbx_strand_id
1 'polypeptide(L)'
;MPTNNVAALGTAVGEGQLWIDGLLVADGAHERCATRYEQLADRVEEQIRILSAATALPGFGGFESGDALRRGFETKADTAIERLREYAASARELAQTFRAAAAAYTRSDEELAAAVKAAGAENAGVRYA
;
A
#
# COMPACT_ATOMS: atom_id res chain seq x y z
N MET A 1 17.95 -9.24 -33.49
CA MET A 1 17.86 -8.20 -32.45
C MET A 1 16.50 -7.55 -32.59
N PRO A 2 15.53 -7.78 -31.67
CA PRO A 2 14.25 -7.10 -31.77
C PRO A 2 14.45 -5.63 -31.43
N THR A 3 14.00 -4.76 -32.33
CA THR A 3 14.04 -3.30 -32.25
C THR A 3 13.13 -2.85 -31.10
N ASN A 4 13.72 -2.29 -30.04
CA ASN A 4 12.99 -1.73 -28.90
C ASN A 4 12.19 -0.51 -29.37
N ASN A 5 10.91 -0.72 -29.69
CA ASN A 5 10.00 0.32 -30.13
C ASN A 5 9.37 1.01 -28.90
N VAL A 6 9.61 2.31 -28.74
CA VAL A 6 9.10 3.14 -27.64
C VAL A 6 7.56 3.06 -27.53
N ALA A 7 6.85 2.90 -28.65
CA ALA A 7 5.40 2.72 -28.65
C ALA A 7 4.97 1.38 -28.03
N ALA A 8 5.73 0.31 -28.28
CA ALA A 8 5.47 -1.01 -27.68
C ALA A 8 5.75 -1.00 -26.17
N LEU A 9 6.76 -0.23 -25.74
CA LEU A 9 7.03 0.02 -24.32
C LEU A 9 5.87 0.79 -23.67
N GLY A 10 5.35 1.82 -24.34
CA GLY A 10 4.19 2.59 -23.86
C GLY A 10 2.92 1.74 -23.69
N THR A 11 2.64 0.84 -24.63
CA THR A 11 1.51 -0.10 -24.51
C THR A 11 1.69 -1.08 -23.35
N ALA A 12 2.90 -1.64 -23.18
CA ALA A 12 3.19 -2.54 -22.07
C ALA A 12 3.08 -1.86 -20.69
N VAL A 13 3.38 -0.56 -20.59
CA VAL A 13 3.14 0.26 -19.39
C VAL A 13 1.65 0.41 -19.12
N GLY A 14 0.84 0.72 -20.15
CA GLY A 14 -0.61 0.86 -20.02
C GLY A 14 -1.33 -0.43 -19.63
N GLU A 15 -0.82 -1.57 -20.10
CA GLU A 15 -1.37 -2.91 -19.82
C GLU A 15 -0.85 -3.53 -18.51
N GLY A 16 0.01 -2.83 -17.77
CA GLY A 16 0.58 -3.34 -16.52
C GLY A 16 1.57 -4.50 -16.73
N GLN A 17 2.33 -4.48 -17.82
CA GLN A 17 3.32 -5.48 -18.19
C GLN A 17 4.77 -4.99 -18.08
N LEU A 18 5.02 -3.71 -17.78
CA LEU A 18 6.38 -3.20 -17.61
C LEU A 18 6.86 -3.37 -16.16
N TRP A 19 7.92 -4.18 -16.01
CA TRP A 19 8.60 -4.42 -14.74
C TRP A 19 9.99 -3.76 -14.80
N ILE A 20 10.31 -2.90 -13.82
CA ILE A 20 11.68 -2.39 -13.59
C ILE A 20 12.12 -2.95 -12.25
N ASP A 21 13.24 -3.70 -12.22
CA ASP A 21 13.79 -4.33 -11.01
C ASP A 21 12.79 -5.19 -10.24
N GLY A 22 11.84 -5.83 -10.94
CA GLY A 22 10.79 -6.62 -10.32
C GLY A 22 9.65 -5.81 -9.70
N LEU A 23 9.61 -4.48 -9.92
CA LEU A 23 8.47 -3.62 -9.62
C LEU A 23 7.68 -3.28 -10.87
N LEU A 24 6.36 -3.45 -10.80
CA LEU A 24 5.42 -3.03 -11.84
C LEU A 24 5.41 -1.50 -11.96
N VAL A 25 5.95 -0.97 -13.05
CA VAL A 25 5.94 0.47 -13.37
C VAL A 25 4.86 0.71 -14.40
N ALA A 26 3.67 1.03 -13.91
CA ALA A 26 2.58 1.52 -14.71
C ALA A 26 2.09 2.84 -14.10
N ASP A 27 1.65 3.78 -14.92
CA ASP A 27 1.07 5.03 -14.43
C ASP A 27 -0.04 4.72 -13.41
N GLY A 28 -0.01 5.43 -12.27
CA GLY A 28 -0.91 5.19 -11.15
C GLY A 28 -0.70 3.87 -10.39
N ALA A 29 0.41 3.14 -10.58
CA ALA A 29 0.70 1.91 -9.83
C ALA A 29 0.73 2.15 -8.31
N HIS A 30 1.35 3.25 -7.87
CA HIS A 30 1.37 3.67 -6.47
C HIS A 30 -0.05 3.85 -5.90
N GLU A 31 -0.96 4.46 -6.66
CA GLU A 31 -2.34 4.69 -6.22
C GLU A 31 -3.14 3.37 -6.19
N ARG A 32 -2.94 2.49 -7.17
CA ARG A 32 -3.55 1.14 -7.15
C ARG A 32 -3.07 0.32 -5.95
N CYS A 33 -1.78 0.39 -5.63
CA CYS A 33 -1.22 -0.26 -4.45
C CYS A 33 -1.82 0.33 -3.16
N ALA A 34 -1.83 1.65 -3.02
CA ALA A 34 -2.41 2.34 -1.87
C ALA A 34 -3.89 1.98 -1.68
N THR A 35 -4.68 2.04 -2.74
CA THR A 35 -6.10 1.67 -2.74
C THR A 35 -6.31 0.22 -2.30
N ARG A 36 -5.47 -0.73 -2.74
CA ARG A 36 -5.58 -2.13 -2.32
C ARG A 36 -5.34 -2.32 -0.83
N TYR A 37 -4.38 -1.59 -0.26
CA TYR A 37 -4.10 -1.64 1.17
C TYR A 37 -5.20 -0.99 2.01
N GLU A 38 -5.82 0.09 1.52
CA GLU A 38 -7.01 0.67 2.16
C GLU A 38 -8.19 -0.31 2.14
N GLN A 39 -8.49 -0.92 0.99
CA GLN A 39 -9.52 -1.96 0.88
C GLN A 39 -9.23 -3.20 1.74
N LEU A 40 -7.96 -3.51 2.00
CA LEU A 40 -7.58 -4.56 2.93
C LEU A 40 -7.88 -4.15 4.38
N ALA A 41 -7.48 -2.93 4.78
CA ALA A 41 -7.76 -2.41 6.11
C ALA A 41 -9.27 -2.40 6.40
N ASP A 42 -10.09 -1.92 5.45
CA ASP A 42 -11.54 -1.85 5.60
C ASP A 42 -12.18 -3.24 5.77
N ARG A 43 -11.70 -4.23 5.01
CA ARG A 43 -12.15 -5.63 5.16
C ARG A 43 -11.77 -6.22 6.52
N VAL A 44 -10.59 -5.89 7.04
CA VAL A 44 -10.14 -6.34 8.36
C VAL A 44 -10.99 -5.68 9.46
N GLU A 45 -11.35 -4.41 9.31
CA GLU A 45 -12.24 -3.72 10.25
C GLU A 45 -13.66 -4.27 10.26
N GLU A 46 -14.19 -4.67 9.10
CA GLU A 46 -15.44 -5.42 9.02
C GLU A 46 -15.37 -6.71 9.84
N GLN A 47 -14.29 -7.49 9.66
CA GLN A 47 -14.08 -8.73 10.41
C GLN A 47 -13.96 -8.48 11.92
N ILE A 48 -13.25 -7.43 12.34
CA ILE A 48 -13.17 -7.02 13.75
C ILE A 48 -14.56 -6.76 14.32
N ARG A 49 -15.43 -6.08 13.58
CA ARG A 49 -16.78 -5.75 14.05
C ARG A 49 -17.62 -7.01 14.28
N ILE A 50 -17.53 -7.96 13.35
CA ILE A 50 -18.20 -9.27 13.46
C ILE A 50 -17.66 -10.05 14.65
N LEU A 51 -16.34 -10.15 14.79
CA LEU A 51 -15.69 -10.89 15.88
C LEU A 51 -15.97 -10.27 17.25
N SER A 52 -15.95 -8.93 17.35
CA SER A 52 -16.22 -8.22 18.59
C SER A 52 -17.62 -8.52 19.12
N ALA A 53 -18.62 -8.65 18.23
CA ALA A 53 -19.98 -9.04 18.61
C ALA A 53 -20.09 -10.48 19.12
N ALA A 54 -19.13 -11.35 18.80
CA ALA A 54 -19.10 -12.76 19.17
C ALA A 54 -18.23 -13.07 20.41
N THR A 55 -17.62 -12.06 21.03
CA THR A 55 -16.70 -12.24 22.18
C THR A 55 -17.40 -12.70 23.46
N ALA A 56 -18.69 -12.38 23.65
CA ALA A 56 -19.47 -12.81 24.79
C ALA A 56 -20.25 -14.10 24.49
N LEU A 57 -19.69 -15.25 24.87
CA LEU A 57 -20.32 -16.56 24.68
C LEU A 57 -20.93 -17.10 25.98
N PRO A 58 -22.27 -17.26 26.06
CA PRO A 58 -22.88 -18.08 27.10
C PRO A 58 -22.62 -19.58 26.81
N GLY A 59 -22.72 -20.43 27.84
CA GLY A 59 -22.78 -21.89 27.63
C GLY A 59 -21.61 -22.73 28.15
N PHE A 60 -20.66 -22.15 28.90
CA PHE A 60 -19.59 -22.92 29.54
C PHE A 60 -20.00 -23.64 30.85
N GLY A 61 -21.26 -23.50 31.28
CA GLY A 61 -21.78 -24.06 32.54
C GLY A 61 -21.46 -23.19 33.76
N GLY A 62 -22.11 -23.47 34.89
CA GLY A 62 -21.96 -22.71 36.16
C GLY A 62 -20.88 -23.24 37.11
N PHE A 63 -19.98 -24.10 36.62
CA PHE A 63 -18.87 -24.64 37.41
C PHE A 63 -17.64 -23.73 37.28
N GLU A 64 -16.74 -23.78 38.27
CA GLU A 64 -15.48 -23.00 38.25
C GLU A 64 -14.64 -23.25 36.99
N SER A 65 -14.63 -24.49 36.50
CA SER A 65 -13.98 -24.86 35.23
C SER A 65 -14.62 -24.19 34.01
N GLY A 66 -15.93 -23.98 34.03
CA GLY A 66 -16.67 -23.25 33.00
C GLY A 66 -16.31 -21.78 32.98
N ASP A 67 -16.22 -21.13 34.15
CA ASP A 67 -15.77 -19.75 34.28
C ASP A 67 -14.32 -19.55 33.81
N ALA A 68 -13.44 -20.51 34.09
CA ALA A 68 -12.06 -20.49 33.61
C ALA A 68 -11.97 -20.59 32.08
N LEU A 69 -12.75 -21.47 31.45
CA LEU A 69 -12.80 -21.61 30.00
C LEU A 69 -13.37 -20.37 29.31
N ARG A 70 -14.46 -19.81 29.85
CA ARG A 70 -15.05 -18.56 29.34
C ARG A 70 -14.00 -17.44 29.31
N ARG A 71 -13.37 -17.17 30.45
CA ARG A 71 -12.32 -16.14 30.55
C ARG A 71 -11.17 -16.40 29.57
N GLY A 72 -10.72 -17.65 29.47
CA GLY A 72 -9.66 -18.03 28.54
C GLY A 72 -10.02 -17.81 27.07
N PHE A 73 -11.29 -18.00 26.70
CA PHE A 73 -11.78 -17.71 25.36
C PHE A 73 -11.88 -16.20 25.11
N GLU A 74 -12.48 -15.45 26.03
CA GLU A 74 -12.63 -13.99 25.97
C GLU A 74 -11.25 -13.31 25.79
N THR A 75 -10.27 -13.64 26.63
CA THR A 75 -8.90 -13.10 26.51
C THR A 75 -8.26 -13.38 25.14
N LYS A 76 -8.46 -14.59 24.59
CA LYS A 76 -7.92 -14.94 23.27
C LYS A 76 -8.62 -14.17 22.16
N ALA A 77 -9.93 -13.98 22.26
CA ALA A 77 -10.69 -13.22 21.29
C ALA A 77 -10.25 -11.75 21.30
N ASP A 78 -10.07 -11.15 22.48
CA ASP A 78 -9.57 -9.78 22.63
C ASP A 78 -8.17 -9.62 22.03
N THR A 79 -7.27 -10.57 22.33
CA THR A 79 -5.91 -10.58 21.76
C THR A 79 -5.95 -10.69 20.22
N ALA A 80 -6.80 -11.54 19.67
CA ALA A 80 -6.95 -11.67 18.21
C ALA A 80 -7.48 -10.39 17.58
N ILE A 81 -8.46 -9.74 18.20
CA ILE A 81 -9.01 -8.45 17.76
C ILE A 81 -7.93 -7.37 17.78
N GLU A 82 -7.10 -7.32 18.81
CA GLU A 82 -5.97 -6.38 18.90
C GLU A 82 -4.99 -6.56 17.74
N ARG A 83 -4.60 -7.80 17.43
CA ARG A 83 -3.72 -8.09 16.29
C ARG A 83 -4.32 -7.72 14.95
N LEU A 84 -5.63 -7.90 14.77
CA LEU A 84 -6.32 -7.46 13.55
C LEU A 84 -6.32 -5.92 13.44
N ARG A 85 -6.47 -5.20 14.55
CA ARG A 85 -6.39 -3.73 14.56
C ARG A 85 -5.01 -3.22 14.17
N GLU A 86 -3.96 -3.81 14.74
CA GLU A 86 -2.58 -3.51 14.36
C GLU A 86 -2.35 -3.74 12.86
N TYR A 87 -2.85 -4.87 12.34
CA TYR A 87 -2.72 -5.20 10.93
C TYR A 87 -3.43 -4.20 10.01
N ALA A 88 -4.65 -3.78 10.34
CA ALA A 88 -5.37 -2.75 9.59
C ALA A 88 -4.64 -1.39 9.62
N ALA A 89 -4.06 -1.03 10.76
CA ALA A 89 -3.27 0.20 10.90
C ALA A 89 -2.01 0.16 10.00
N SER A 90 -1.25 -0.92 10.05
CA SER A 90 -0.06 -1.09 9.20
C SER A 90 -0.40 -1.10 7.70
N ALA A 91 -1.55 -1.67 7.30
CA ALA A 91 -1.99 -1.60 5.92
C ALA A 91 -2.23 -0.14 5.48
N ARG A 92 -2.87 0.70 6.32
CA ARG A 92 -3.05 2.13 6.01
C ARG A 92 -1.73 2.91 5.96
N GLU A 93 -0.79 2.59 6.85
CA GLU A 93 0.53 3.20 6.84
C GLU A 93 1.29 2.90 5.53
N LEU A 94 1.20 1.66 5.04
CA LEU A 94 1.76 1.28 3.74
C LEU A 94 1.11 2.06 2.59
N ALA A 95 -0.22 2.22 2.60
CA ALA A 95 -0.92 3.03 1.60
C ALA A 95 -0.42 4.47 1.55
N GLN A 96 -0.24 5.10 2.71
CA GLN A 96 0.32 6.45 2.82
C GLN A 96 1.76 6.51 2.33
N THR A 97 2.57 5.50 2.66
CA THR A 97 3.96 5.39 2.22
C THR A 97 4.06 5.33 0.69
N PHE A 98 3.20 4.56 0.01
CA PHE A 98 3.18 4.51 -1.45
C PHE A 98 2.89 5.88 -2.08
N ARG A 99 1.91 6.62 -1.55
CA ARG A 99 1.58 7.96 -2.06
C ARG A 99 2.69 8.97 -1.78
N ALA A 100 3.29 8.92 -0.59
CA ALA A 100 4.41 9.79 -0.24
C ALA A 100 5.64 9.53 -1.13
N ALA A 101 5.97 8.27 -1.39
CA ALA A 101 7.04 7.89 -2.30
C ALA A 101 6.78 8.38 -3.73
N ALA A 102 5.55 8.22 -4.24
CA ALA A 102 5.17 8.73 -5.55
C ALA A 102 5.34 10.26 -5.67
N ALA A 103 4.86 11.01 -4.66
CA ALA A 103 5.02 12.46 -4.64
C ALA A 103 6.49 12.90 -4.59
N ALA A 104 7.33 12.16 -3.85
CA ALA A 104 8.77 12.42 -3.82
C ALA A 104 9.42 12.18 -5.19
N TYR A 105 9.08 11.08 -5.86
CA TYR A 105 9.58 10.78 -7.21
C TYR A 105 9.18 11.85 -8.23
N THR A 106 7.91 12.26 -8.26
CA THR A 106 7.44 13.30 -9.18
C THR A 106 8.19 14.61 -8.96
N ARG A 107 8.38 15.02 -7.70
CA ARG A 107 9.15 16.24 -7.38
C ARG A 107 10.59 16.16 -7.87
N SER A 108 11.27 15.04 -7.61
CA SER A 108 12.65 14.86 -8.06
C SER A 108 12.78 14.85 -9.59
N ASP A 109 11.82 14.28 -10.30
CA ASP A 109 11.78 14.29 -11.77
C ASP A 109 11.59 15.71 -12.31
N GLU A 110 10.67 16.50 -11.73
CA GLU A 110 10.45 17.90 -12.09
C GLU A 110 11.69 18.78 -11.84
N GLU A 111 12.32 18.63 -10.67
CA GLU A 111 13.55 19.33 -10.30
C GLU A 111 14.69 19.00 -11.27
N LEU A 112 14.85 17.71 -11.62
CA LEU A 112 15.87 17.26 -12.56
C LEU A 112 15.60 17.79 -13.98
N ALA A 113 14.36 17.70 -14.45
CA ALA A 113 13.96 18.21 -15.76
C ALA A 113 14.22 19.72 -15.89
N ALA A 114 13.93 20.48 -14.83
CA ALA A 114 14.23 21.91 -14.77
C ALA A 114 15.75 22.19 -14.84
N ALA A 115 16.56 21.46 -14.09
CA ALA A 115 18.02 21.59 -14.10
C ALA A 115 18.62 21.26 -15.48
N VAL A 116 18.16 20.18 -16.11
CA VAL A 116 18.60 19.79 -17.47
C VAL A 116 18.23 20.87 -18.49
N LYS A 117 17.00 21.41 -18.41
CA LYS A 117 16.55 22.50 -19.28
C LYS A 117 17.40 23.76 -19.11
N ALA A 118 17.74 24.12 -17.88
CA ALA A 118 18.61 25.26 -17.58
C ALA A 118 20.02 25.07 -18.16
N ALA A 119 20.65 23.91 -17.92
CA ALA A 119 21.98 23.59 -18.45
C ALA A 119 22.01 23.53 -20.00
N GLY A 120 20.92 23.08 -20.62
CA GLY A 120 20.76 23.11 -22.08
C GLY A 120 20.68 24.55 -22.63
N ALA A 121 19.96 25.43 -21.94
CA ALA A 121 19.85 26.84 -22.32
C ALA A 121 21.19 27.59 -22.16
N GLU A 122 21.95 27.31 -21.09
CA GLU A 122 23.31 27.85 -20.90
C GLU A 122 24.25 27.43 -22.03
N ASN A 123 24.27 26.14 -22.39
CA ASN A 123 25.12 25.64 -23.49
C ASN A 123 24.72 26.21 -24.86
N ALA A 124 23.44 26.48 -25.10
CA ALA A 124 22.98 27.15 -26.30
C ALA A 124 23.46 28.62 -26.35
N GLY A 125 23.43 29.33 -25.21
CA GLY A 125 23.95 30.70 -25.10
C GLY A 125 25.46 30.81 -25.37
N VAL A 126 26.24 29.81 -24.95
CA VAL A 126 27.70 29.76 -25.19
C VAL A 126 28.05 29.45 -26.65
N ARG A 127 27.18 28.75 -27.40
CA ARG A 127 27.41 28.43 -28.82
C ARG A 127 27.07 29.54 -29.81
N TYR A 128 26.36 30.58 -29.37
CA TYR A 128 25.97 31.74 -30.19
C TYR A 128 26.68 33.04 -29.79
N ALA A 129 27.69 32.97 -28.90
CA ALA A 129 28.60 34.06 -28.54
C ALA A 129 30.00 33.80 -29.11
#